data_AF-A0A975IS11-F1
#
_entry.id   AF-A0A975IS11-F1
#
_cell.length_a   1.000
_cell.length_b   1.000
_cell.length_c   1.000
_cell.angle_alpha   90.00
_cell.angle_beta   90.00
_cell.angle_gamma   90.00
#
_symmetry.space_group_name_H-M   'P 1'
#
loop_
_entity.id
_entity.type
_entity.pdbx_description
1 polymer ?
#
loop_
_entity_poly.entity_id
_entity_poly.type
_entity_poly.pdbx_seq_one_letter_code
_entity_poly.pdbx_strand_id
1 'polypeptide(L)'
;MRKTIKILILSLFILSCKTQYNTSFDGIEAERFSNKKANSQSLKSDFKIATGKISKEFVLNKSNLLLLNGMIAVTNGYFSLSIVNDNGDEWVITNEQDQTIEFNNEIVELPNKGNYKINISLTNASGYYDFKWKEASDNLKNSNQNYRRKLIEKNIFDKVRNIKDSIKVGNMIIQNAFKYQILAHQNSKFDSLMILNKVYLPNKYTFDNCLGLIFGDENGKKFRPNGIFKWNEKLLDNHKELIVSKLSVLDTVNINELFKNHLNAVQELTGQKGNGNWIVYFICPKDFQIFGGCDKNSMILDMFGDAWNSKSINDLFAHEIEHLIFEPIAEKDPYGNSGLGITLDEGLAVYFTYIYLKQDINQALYGNNTKILLDKEKEIFTKLEPFLYKTEEEGCPIYRHCGRSNDCEPVIKDLPENIQDELCYFLGFRIIQKYVEKHGKNSWKDLYKIPFKEFYENSGYKEYIEFKQ
;
A
#
# COMPACT_ATOMS: atom_id res chain seq x y z
N MET A 1 11.15 -32.75 20.19
CA MET A 1 9.72 -32.41 20.41
C MET A 1 9.58 -30.91 20.20
N ARG A 2 8.85 -30.52 19.14
CA ARG A 2 8.47 -29.16 18.70
C ARG A 2 9.61 -28.14 18.50
N LYS A 3 10.21 -28.17 17.29
CA LYS A 3 11.00 -27.05 16.73
C LYS A 3 10.08 -26.09 15.98
N THR A 4 10.34 -24.82 16.20
CA THR A 4 9.57 -23.62 15.86
C THR A 4 9.67 -23.28 14.37
N ILE A 5 8.52 -23.05 13.73
CA ILE A 5 8.39 -22.54 12.36
C ILE A 5 8.66 -21.03 12.42
N LYS A 6 9.74 -20.57 11.75
CA LYS A 6 10.01 -19.15 11.51
C LYS A 6 9.54 -18.83 10.11
N ILE A 7 8.40 -18.16 9.98
CA ILE A 7 8.06 -17.41 8.75
C ILE A 7 8.53 -15.99 9.03
N LEU A 8 9.65 -15.61 8.41
CA LEU A 8 10.28 -14.30 8.56
C LEU A 8 10.15 -13.57 7.21
N ILE A 9 9.05 -12.85 7.00
CA ILE A 9 8.97 -11.82 5.96
C ILE A 9 9.49 -10.54 6.62
N LEU A 10 10.77 -10.25 6.41
CA LEU A 10 11.40 -9.02 6.91
C LEU A 10 12.56 -8.62 5.99
N SER A 11 12.24 -7.75 5.02
CA SER A 11 13.23 -7.04 4.22
C SER A 11 13.07 -5.53 4.42
N LEU A 12 14.04 -4.98 5.18
CA LEU A 12 14.52 -3.59 5.28
C LEU A 12 13.58 -2.45 5.75
N PHE A 13 13.87 -1.86 6.93
CA PHE A 13 14.63 -0.60 7.09
C PHE A 13 14.74 -0.25 8.59
N ILE A 14 15.96 -0.21 9.15
CA ILE A 14 16.25 0.28 10.51
C ILE A 14 17.15 1.51 10.39
N LEU A 15 16.70 2.68 10.87
CA LEU A 15 17.62 3.71 11.39
C LEU A 15 16.93 4.73 12.32
N SER A 16 17.32 4.69 13.61
CA SER A 16 17.53 5.79 14.59
C SER A 16 16.41 6.87 14.77
N CYS A 17 15.92 7.26 15.94
CA CYS A 17 16.67 7.83 17.08
C CYS A 17 15.72 8.19 18.25
N LYS A 18 16.31 8.52 19.40
CA LYS A 18 15.73 8.75 20.73
C LYS A 18 15.22 10.18 21.00
N THR A 19 14.36 10.24 22.03
CA THR A 19 14.19 11.27 23.10
C THR A 19 13.33 12.54 22.95
N GLN A 20 12.30 12.59 23.85
CA GLN A 20 11.84 13.67 24.77
C GLN A 20 11.27 14.99 24.21
N TYR A 21 10.05 15.37 24.63
CA TYR A 21 9.78 16.24 25.82
C TYR A 21 8.27 16.37 26.14
N ASN A 22 7.99 16.53 27.44
CA ASN A 22 6.71 16.87 28.08
C ASN A 22 6.48 18.39 28.14
N THR A 23 5.20 18.80 28.15
CA THR A 23 4.49 19.85 28.95
C THR A 23 3.33 20.40 28.10
N SER A 24 2.03 20.28 28.42
CA SER A 24 1.17 20.64 29.57
C SER A 24 0.66 22.09 29.58
N PHE A 25 -0.66 22.19 29.39
CA PHE A 25 -1.65 23.09 30.02
C PHE A 25 -2.12 24.42 29.38
N ASP A 26 -3.46 24.48 29.37
CA ASP A 26 -4.44 25.56 29.61
C ASP A 26 -4.69 26.70 28.62
N GLY A 27 -5.91 26.65 28.04
CA GLY A 27 -6.96 27.63 28.36
C GLY A 27 -7.03 28.89 27.51
N ILE A 28 -8.22 29.12 26.94
CA ILE A 28 -9.04 30.35 27.05
C ILE A 28 -9.77 30.73 25.74
N GLU A 29 -11.09 30.79 25.91
CA GLU A 29 -12.14 31.63 25.33
C GLU A 29 -12.23 31.96 23.83
N ALA A 30 -13.44 31.74 23.35
CA ALA A 30 -13.93 32.12 22.04
C ALA A 30 -14.26 33.62 22.00
N GLU A 31 -13.48 34.40 21.25
CA GLU A 31 -13.90 35.74 20.82
C GLU A 31 -14.62 35.68 19.47
N ARG A 32 -15.92 36.02 19.53
CA ARG A 32 -16.64 36.61 18.40
C ARG A 32 -15.98 37.96 18.07
N PHE A 33 -15.86 38.33 16.79
CA PHE A 33 -16.55 39.50 16.23
C PHE A 33 -16.07 39.91 14.83
N SER A 34 -17.08 40.31 14.05
CA SER A 34 -17.15 41.49 13.16
C SER A 34 -16.19 41.66 11.97
N ASN A 35 -16.85 41.71 10.81
CA ASN A 35 -16.55 42.49 9.61
C ASN A 35 -15.56 43.66 9.79
N LYS A 36 -14.34 43.49 9.27
CA LYS A 36 -13.55 44.57 8.67
C LYS A 36 -13.17 44.15 7.24
N LYS A 37 -13.41 45.04 6.27
CA LYS A 37 -13.08 44.87 4.85
C LYS A 37 -11.59 44.49 4.71
N ALA A 38 -11.32 43.22 4.47
CA ALA A 38 -10.02 42.73 4.02
C ALA A 38 -9.96 42.82 2.49
N ASN A 39 -8.84 43.26 1.93
CA ASN A 39 -8.58 43.28 0.49
C ASN A 39 -8.57 41.84 -0.05
N SER A 40 -9.73 41.31 -0.41
CA SER A 40 -9.85 39.99 -1.05
C SER A 40 -9.61 40.11 -2.55
N GLN A 41 -8.67 39.32 -3.07
CA GLN A 41 -8.43 39.19 -4.50
C GLN A 41 -9.05 37.89 -5.03
N SER A 42 -9.39 37.85 -6.32
CA SER A 42 -10.02 36.68 -6.95
C SER A 42 -9.62 36.48 -8.41
N LEU A 43 -9.77 35.23 -8.85
CA LEU A 43 -9.66 34.72 -10.21
C LEU A 43 -10.90 33.85 -10.47
N LYS A 44 -11.63 34.14 -11.55
CA LYS A 44 -12.80 33.35 -11.96
C LYS A 44 -12.87 33.20 -13.47
N SER A 45 -13.00 31.98 -13.97
CA SER A 45 -13.25 31.71 -15.40
C SER A 45 -13.76 30.29 -15.63
N ASP A 46 -14.64 30.17 -16.63
CA ASP A 46 -14.89 28.91 -17.35
C ASP A 46 -13.86 28.79 -18.49
N PHE A 47 -13.44 27.57 -18.84
CA PHE A 47 -12.55 27.33 -19.98
C PHE A 47 -12.83 25.97 -20.66
N LYS A 48 -12.73 25.95 -21.99
CA LYS A 48 -12.84 24.74 -22.82
C LYS A 48 -11.49 24.45 -23.47
N ILE A 49 -10.85 23.36 -23.06
CA ILE A 49 -9.53 22.86 -23.50
C ILE A 49 -8.51 24.02 -23.66
N ALA A 50 -7.84 24.38 -22.57
CA ALA A 50 -6.85 25.43 -22.50
C ALA A 50 -5.48 24.85 -22.13
N THR A 51 -4.45 25.31 -22.85
CA THR A 51 -3.05 25.16 -22.48
C THR A 51 -2.48 26.56 -22.28
N GLY A 52 -2.01 26.87 -21.08
CA GLY A 52 -1.54 28.21 -20.76
C GLY A 52 -1.35 28.45 -19.27
N LYS A 53 -0.76 29.60 -18.94
CA LYS A 53 -0.48 30.02 -17.56
C LYS A 53 -1.26 31.30 -17.26
N ILE A 54 -2.05 31.27 -16.20
CA ILE A 54 -2.82 32.40 -15.70
C ILE A 54 -2.13 32.89 -14.44
N SER A 55 -1.66 34.12 -14.45
CA SER A 55 -0.87 34.69 -13.35
C SER A 55 -1.53 35.95 -12.79
N LYS A 56 -1.53 36.11 -11.47
CA LYS A 56 -1.95 37.35 -10.81
C LYS A 56 -1.02 37.72 -9.67
N GLU A 57 -0.58 38.97 -9.67
CA GLU A 57 0.35 39.51 -8.68
C GLU A 57 -0.39 39.94 -7.42
N PHE A 58 0.23 39.72 -6.25
CA PHE A 58 -0.25 40.16 -4.96
C PHE A 58 0.92 40.47 -4.01
N VAL A 59 0.64 41.25 -2.96
CA VAL A 59 1.65 41.68 -2.00
C VAL A 59 1.21 41.29 -0.60
N LEU A 60 2.12 40.66 0.15
CA LEU A 60 1.97 40.36 1.57
C LEU A 60 2.75 41.39 2.40
N ASN A 61 2.04 42.19 3.19
CA ASN A 61 2.59 43.34 3.92
C ASN A 61 2.58 43.16 5.44
N LYS A 62 1.57 42.46 5.95
CA LYS A 62 1.26 42.29 7.37
C LYS A 62 1.69 40.93 7.90
N SER A 63 1.58 39.86 7.13
CA SER A 63 1.99 38.49 7.49
C SER A 63 2.66 37.79 6.33
N ASN A 64 3.31 36.65 6.58
CA ASN A 64 3.76 35.74 5.53
C ASN A 64 2.70 34.66 5.22
N LEU A 65 1.45 34.86 5.65
CA LEU A 65 0.37 33.87 5.56
C LEU A 65 -0.64 34.28 4.49
N LEU A 66 -0.91 33.37 3.57
CA LEU A 66 -1.90 33.53 2.53
C LEU A 66 -3.09 32.61 2.78
N LEU A 67 -4.30 33.17 2.86
CA LEU A 67 -5.54 32.41 2.93
C LEU A 67 -6.09 32.18 1.52
N LEU A 68 -6.34 30.93 1.16
CA LEU A 68 -6.92 30.48 -0.09
C LEU A 68 -8.35 29.98 0.14
N ASN A 69 -9.27 30.39 -0.72
CA ASN A 69 -10.66 29.95 -0.68
C ASN A 69 -11.23 29.87 -2.10
N GLY A 70 -11.84 28.76 -2.47
CA GLY A 70 -12.44 28.60 -3.79
C GLY A 70 -12.33 27.19 -4.33
N MET A 71 -12.56 27.03 -5.62
CA MET A 71 -12.56 25.73 -6.28
C MET A 71 -11.85 25.80 -7.62
N ILE A 72 -11.14 24.72 -7.96
CA ILE A 72 -10.59 24.47 -9.29
C ILE A 72 -11.09 23.09 -9.71
N ALA A 73 -11.88 23.02 -10.77
CA ALA A 73 -12.39 21.79 -11.35
C ALA A 73 -11.78 21.63 -12.75
N VAL A 74 -11.06 20.52 -12.96
CA VAL A 74 -10.40 20.21 -14.23
C VAL A 74 -10.81 18.83 -14.73
N THR A 75 -11.04 18.75 -16.03
CA THR A 75 -11.34 17.55 -16.80
C THR A 75 -10.50 17.54 -18.07
N ASN A 76 -10.07 16.36 -18.51
CA ASN A 76 -9.26 16.12 -19.70
C ASN A 76 -7.90 16.81 -19.71
N GLY A 77 -7.19 16.90 -18.58
CA GLY A 77 -5.86 17.49 -18.54
C GLY A 77 -5.28 17.69 -17.15
N TYR A 78 -4.19 18.47 -17.08
CA TYR A 78 -3.48 18.77 -15.84
C TYR A 78 -3.66 20.22 -15.44
N PHE A 79 -3.62 20.47 -14.14
CA PHE A 79 -3.38 21.81 -13.63
C PHE A 79 -2.38 21.83 -12.49
N SER A 80 -1.64 22.93 -12.41
CA SER A 80 -0.81 23.26 -11.26
C SER A 80 -1.17 24.63 -10.70
N LEU A 81 -1.31 24.70 -9.38
CA LEU A 81 -1.42 25.96 -8.65
C LEU A 81 -0.08 26.21 -7.96
N SER A 82 0.57 27.33 -8.26
CA SER A 82 1.83 27.71 -7.64
C SER A 82 1.88 29.17 -7.22
N ILE A 83 2.74 29.48 -6.26
CA ILE A 83 3.08 30.84 -5.84
C ILE A 83 4.55 31.06 -6.19
N VAL A 84 4.86 32.19 -6.80
CA VAL A 84 6.23 32.55 -7.20
C VAL A 84 6.60 33.89 -6.59
N ASN A 85 7.78 34.04 -6.00
CA ASN A 85 8.27 35.35 -5.53
C ASN A 85 8.98 36.14 -6.63
N ASP A 86 9.40 37.37 -6.35
CA ASP A 86 10.16 38.20 -7.28
C ASP A 86 11.53 37.60 -7.68
N ASN A 87 12.08 36.70 -6.86
CA ASN A 87 13.34 36.02 -7.13
C ASN A 87 13.18 34.80 -8.06
N GLY A 88 11.94 34.42 -8.38
CA GLY A 88 11.63 33.24 -9.20
C GLY A 88 11.50 31.93 -8.43
N ASP A 89 11.56 31.95 -7.10
CA ASP A 89 11.32 30.76 -6.27
C ASP A 89 9.83 30.38 -6.35
N GLU A 90 9.54 29.12 -6.69
CA GLU A 90 8.20 28.61 -6.91
C GLU A 90 7.78 27.59 -5.84
N TRP A 91 6.63 27.82 -5.23
CA TRP A 91 5.95 26.89 -4.31
C TRP A 91 4.72 26.33 -4.99
N VAL A 92 4.79 25.06 -5.39
CA VAL A 92 3.63 24.33 -5.94
C VAL A 92 2.71 23.92 -4.79
N ILE A 93 1.49 24.44 -4.78
CA ILE A 93 0.46 24.12 -3.78
C ILE A 93 -0.19 22.77 -4.11
N THR A 94 -0.48 22.54 -5.39
CA THR A 94 -1.09 21.30 -5.88
C THR A 94 -0.81 21.12 -7.37
N ASN A 95 -0.77 19.87 -7.81
CA ASN A 95 -0.58 19.46 -9.19
C ASN A 95 -1.39 18.18 -9.43
N GLU A 96 -2.55 18.30 -10.07
CA GLU A 96 -3.49 17.18 -10.23
C GLU A 96 -3.93 17.01 -11.69
N GLN A 97 -4.40 15.80 -11.99
CA GLN A 97 -4.98 15.42 -13.27
C GLN A 97 -6.46 15.08 -13.08
N ASP A 98 -7.34 15.63 -13.92
CA ASP A 98 -8.75 15.23 -14.00
C ASP A 98 -9.52 15.24 -12.65
N GLN A 99 -9.25 16.24 -11.82
CA GLN A 99 -9.80 16.36 -10.46
C GLN A 99 -10.48 17.70 -10.19
N THR A 100 -11.32 17.71 -9.15
CA THR A 100 -11.86 18.93 -8.53
C THR A 100 -11.26 19.12 -7.15
N ILE A 101 -10.60 20.26 -6.93
CA ILE A 101 -10.03 20.66 -5.64
C ILE A 101 -10.81 21.84 -5.10
N GLU A 102 -11.23 21.73 -3.84
CA GLU A 102 -11.90 22.80 -3.11
C GLU A 102 -11.00 23.29 -1.95
N PHE A 103 -10.60 24.55 -2.02
CA PHE A 103 -9.86 25.25 -0.99
C PHE A 103 -10.84 25.87 0.00
N ASN A 104 -10.92 25.33 1.20
CA ASN A 104 -11.83 25.81 2.25
C ASN A 104 -11.07 26.57 3.35
N ASN A 105 -10.69 27.82 3.07
CA ASN A 105 -9.88 28.67 3.97
C ASN A 105 -8.51 28.05 4.28
N GLU A 106 -7.83 27.56 3.25
CA GLU A 106 -6.50 26.98 3.39
C GLU A 106 -5.46 28.07 3.65
N ILE A 107 -4.55 27.83 4.59
CA ILE A 107 -3.44 28.75 4.85
C ILE A 107 -2.18 28.18 4.23
N VAL A 108 -1.51 28.99 3.42
CA VAL A 108 -0.16 28.76 2.89
C VAL A 108 0.78 29.72 3.61
N GLU A 109 1.82 29.17 4.24
CA GLU A 109 2.90 29.95 4.84
C GLU A 109 4.03 30.12 3.83
N LEU A 110 4.31 31.37 3.48
CA LEU A 110 5.41 31.73 2.59
C LEU A 110 6.65 32.11 3.42
N PRO A 111 7.87 32.04 2.85
CA PRO A 111 9.08 32.24 3.64
C PRO A 111 9.17 33.66 4.22
N ASN A 112 8.75 34.67 3.45
CA ASN A 112 8.91 36.07 3.80
C ASN A 112 7.66 36.90 3.44
N LYS A 113 7.62 38.14 3.91
CA LYS A 113 6.72 39.18 3.38
C LYS A 113 7.30 39.71 2.07
N GLY A 114 6.46 40.12 1.13
CA GLY A 114 6.94 40.58 -0.18
C GLY A 114 5.91 40.47 -1.29
N ASN A 115 6.36 40.72 -2.53
CA ASN A 115 5.53 40.54 -3.70
C ASN A 115 5.60 39.09 -4.17
N TYR A 116 4.46 38.59 -4.59
CA TYR A 116 4.27 37.23 -5.06
C TYR A 116 3.34 37.22 -6.27
N LYS A 117 3.44 36.17 -7.08
CA LYS A 117 2.53 35.87 -8.18
C LYS A 117 1.90 34.53 -7.93
N ILE A 118 0.57 34.46 -7.93
CA ILE A 118 -0.12 33.19 -7.95
C ILE A 118 -0.34 32.78 -9.41
N ASN A 119 -0.03 31.53 -9.73
CA ASN A 119 -0.11 30.97 -11.06
C ASN A 119 -1.03 29.76 -11.07
N ILE A 120 -1.93 29.72 -12.05
CA ILE A 120 -2.66 28.51 -12.43
C ILE A 120 -2.15 28.13 -13.81
N SER A 121 -1.40 27.04 -13.91
CA SER A 121 -0.96 26.49 -15.19
C SER A 121 -1.92 25.38 -15.60
N LEU A 122 -2.38 25.41 -16.84
CA LEU A 122 -3.30 24.45 -17.44
C LEU A 122 -2.62 23.76 -18.61
N THR A 123 -2.73 22.43 -18.70
CA THR A 123 -2.19 21.64 -19.81
C THR A 123 -3.29 20.76 -20.38
N ASN A 124 -3.76 21.11 -21.58
CA ASN A 124 -4.88 20.47 -22.29
C ASN A 124 -6.20 20.39 -21.49
N ALA A 125 -6.33 21.16 -20.40
CA ALA A 125 -7.40 21.04 -19.44
C ALA A 125 -8.69 21.75 -19.86
N SER A 126 -9.85 21.21 -19.50
CA SER A 126 -11.16 21.89 -19.56
C SER A 126 -11.78 21.98 -18.17
N GLY A 127 -12.51 23.06 -17.87
CA GLY A 127 -13.23 23.14 -16.60
C GLY A 127 -13.48 24.56 -16.14
N TYR A 128 -13.39 24.76 -14.83
CA TYR A 128 -13.75 26.00 -14.16
C TYR A 128 -12.84 26.25 -12.96
N TYR A 129 -12.49 27.51 -12.73
CA TYR A 129 -11.94 27.93 -11.45
C TYR A 129 -12.68 29.16 -10.91
N ASP A 130 -12.88 29.20 -9.60
CA ASP A 130 -13.32 30.37 -8.82
C ASP A 130 -12.52 30.36 -7.53
N PHE A 131 -11.41 31.08 -7.59
CA PHE A 131 -10.36 31.04 -6.60
C PHE A 131 -10.14 32.43 -6.04
N LYS A 132 -10.14 32.54 -4.70
CA LYS A 132 -9.98 33.78 -3.96
C LYS A 132 -8.83 33.63 -2.99
N TRP A 133 -8.13 34.73 -2.76
CA TRP A 133 -7.12 34.78 -1.74
C TRP A 133 -7.12 36.11 -1.00
N LYS A 134 -6.59 36.07 0.22
CA LYS A 134 -6.30 37.25 1.00
C LYS A 134 -5.14 36.98 1.95
N GLU A 135 -4.44 38.03 2.31
CA GLU A 135 -3.49 37.99 3.41
C GLU A 135 -4.21 37.60 4.73
N ALA A 136 -3.67 36.61 5.44
CA ALA A 136 -4.20 36.13 6.71
C ALA A 136 -3.52 36.84 7.89
N SER A 137 -4.23 37.09 8.99
CA SER A 137 -3.61 37.59 10.23
C SER A 137 -2.85 36.48 10.95
N ASP A 138 -1.75 36.79 11.64
CA ASP A 138 -0.96 35.82 12.41
C ASP A 138 -1.80 35.06 13.48
N ASN A 139 -2.84 35.69 14.02
CA ASN A 139 -3.81 35.07 14.95
C ASN A 139 -4.64 33.91 14.35
N LEU A 140 -4.67 33.76 13.02
CA LEU A 140 -5.36 32.66 12.34
C LEU A 140 -4.56 31.35 12.38
N LYS A 141 -3.24 31.38 12.65
CA LYS A 141 -2.39 30.18 12.67
C LYS A 141 -2.87 29.19 13.75
N ASN A 142 -3.16 29.69 14.96
CA ASN A 142 -3.58 28.88 16.10
C ASN A 142 -5.06 28.45 16.05
N SER A 143 -5.95 29.32 15.55
CA SER A 143 -7.39 29.01 15.45
C SER A 143 -7.70 28.08 14.27
N ASN A 144 -6.99 28.22 13.14
CA ASN A 144 -7.22 27.41 11.96
C ASN A 144 -6.53 26.03 12.05
N GLN A 145 -5.47 25.87 12.84
CA GLN A 145 -4.90 24.55 13.16
C GLN A 145 -5.89 23.73 14.01
N ASN A 146 -6.57 24.35 14.98
CA ASN A 146 -7.66 23.73 15.74
C ASN A 146 -8.94 23.50 14.91
N TYR A 147 -9.27 24.41 13.99
CA TYR A 147 -10.41 24.24 13.07
C TYR A 147 -10.14 23.16 12.02
N ARG A 148 -8.96 23.13 11.37
CA ARG A 148 -8.50 22.02 10.51
C ARG A 148 -8.49 20.71 11.28
N ARG A 149 -7.98 20.68 12.50
CA ARG A 149 -8.00 19.48 13.35
C ARG A 149 -9.42 18.95 13.56
N LYS A 150 -10.39 19.83 13.84
CA LYS A 150 -11.83 19.51 13.98
C LYS A 150 -12.54 19.18 12.66
N LEU A 151 -12.20 19.83 11.55
CA LEU A 151 -12.81 19.58 10.24
C LEU A 151 -12.31 18.25 9.65
N ILE A 152 -11.01 17.97 9.79
CA ILE A 152 -10.39 16.69 9.45
C ILE A 152 -10.93 15.58 10.36
N GLU A 153 -11.11 15.83 11.67
CA GLU A 153 -11.78 14.89 12.59
C GLU A 153 -13.22 14.59 12.19
N LYS A 154 -14.01 15.60 11.83
CA LYS A 154 -15.40 15.34 11.40
C LYS A 154 -15.45 14.57 10.07
N ASN A 155 -14.53 14.88 9.15
CA ASN A 155 -14.45 14.24 7.83
C ASN A 155 -13.95 12.78 7.92
N ILE A 156 -12.95 12.48 8.75
CA ILE A 156 -12.38 11.12 8.84
C ILE A 156 -13.39 10.09 9.38
N PHE A 157 -14.16 10.44 10.43
CA PHE A 157 -15.14 9.52 11.01
C PHE A 157 -16.32 9.26 10.07
N ASP A 158 -16.80 10.29 9.39
CA ASP A 158 -17.91 10.14 8.43
C ASP A 158 -17.47 9.35 7.19
N LYS A 159 -16.22 9.52 6.72
CA LYS A 159 -15.63 8.71 5.63
C LYS A 159 -15.64 7.21 5.97
N VAL A 160 -15.09 6.84 7.13
CA VAL A 160 -14.98 5.41 7.48
C VAL A 160 -16.32 4.76 7.86
N ARG A 161 -17.32 5.55 8.29
CA ARG A 161 -18.63 5.02 8.71
C ARG A 161 -19.34 4.29 7.57
N ASN A 162 -19.20 4.79 6.34
CA ASN A 162 -19.86 4.24 5.15
C ASN A 162 -19.13 3.01 4.55
N ILE A 163 -17.91 2.71 5.01
CA ILE A 163 -17.17 1.53 4.58
C ILE A 163 -17.82 0.29 5.21
N LYS A 164 -18.00 -0.77 4.42
CA LYS A 164 -18.52 -2.04 4.93
C LYS A 164 -17.56 -2.64 5.96
N ASP A 165 -18.10 -3.26 7.01
CA ASP A 165 -17.29 -3.89 8.05
C ASP A 165 -16.48 -5.06 7.53
N SER A 166 -17.08 -5.81 6.60
CA SER A 166 -16.43 -6.91 5.91
C SER A 166 -16.96 -7.10 4.50
N ILE A 167 -16.14 -7.73 3.67
CA ILE A 167 -16.47 -8.17 2.32
C ILE A 167 -16.39 -9.69 2.34
N LYS A 168 -17.43 -10.37 1.88
CA LYS A 168 -17.48 -11.83 1.80
C LYS A 168 -17.73 -12.28 0.37
N VAL A 169 -16.88 -13.17 -0.13
CA VAL A 169 -17.03 -13.83 -1.43
C VAL A 169 -16.73 -15.31 -1.22
N GLY A 170 -17.75 -16.16 -1.41
CA GLY A 170 -17.64 -17.57 -1.05
C GLY A 170 -17.28 -17.75 0.43
N ASN A 171 -16.16 -18.43 0.68
CA ASN A 171 -15.61 -18.67 2.01
C ASN A 171 -14.46 -17.71 2.38
N MET A 172 -14.15 -16.73 1.53
CA MET A 172 -13.16 -15.70 1.80
C MET A 172 -13.84 -14.48 2.43
N ILE A 173 -13.27 -13.97 3.52
CA ILE A 173 -13.78 -12.83 4.29
C ILE A 173 -12.65 -11.81 4.44
N ILE A 174 -12.88 -10.57 4.04
CA ILE A 174 -11.98 -9.46 4.29
C ILE A 174 -12.61 -8.54 5.33
N GLN A 175 -11.91 -8.32 6.43
CA GLN A 175 -12.35 -7.48 7.53
C GLN A 175 -11.66 -6.12 7.46
N ASN A 176 -12.45 -5.05 7.35
CA ASN A 176 -11.95 -3.68 7.34
C ASN A 176 -11.74 -3.20 8.78
N ALA A 177 -10.81 -3.82 9.49
CA ALA A 177 -10.58 -3.55 10.92
C ALA A 177 -10.07 -2.12 11.17
N PHE A 178 -9.39 -1.49 10.21
CA PHE A 178 -8.99 -0.08 10.25
C PHE A 178 -10.15 0.88 10.53
N LYS A 179 -11.36 0.56 10.04
CA LYS A 179 -12.60 1.33 10.31
C LYS A 179 -12.81 1.49 11.81
N TYR A 180 -12.71 0.39 12.54
CA TYR A 180 -12.96 0.34 13.97
C TYR A 180 -11.79 0.88 14.79
N GLN A 181 -10.56 0.83 14.26
CA GLN A 181 -9.43 1.55 14.86
C GLN A 181 -9.68 3.05 14.89
N ILE A 182 -10.20 3.62 13.80
CA ILE A 182 -10.49 5.05 13.71
C ILE A 182 -11.72 5.39 14.55
N LEU A 183 -12.84 4.67 14.38
CA LEU A 183 -14.10 4.95 15.09
C LEU A 183 -13.98 4.86 16.62
N ALA A 184 -13.01 4.10 17.15
CA ALA A 184 -12.77 4.03 18.60
C ALA A 184 -12.35 5.38 19.22
N HIS A 185 -11.95 6.37 18.42
CA HIS A 185 -11.61 7.72 18.87
C HIS A 185 -12.71 8.77 18.62
N GLN A 186 -13.88 8.37 18.12
CA GLN A 186 -14.91 9.34 17.73
C GLN A 186 -15.45 10.14 18.93
N ASN A 187 -15.44 9.54 20.11
CA ASN A 187 -15.92 10.15 21.35
C ASN A 187 -14.75 10.71 22.17
N SER A 188 -15.06 11.54 23.17
CA SER A 188 -14.07 12.14 24.08
C SER A 188 -13.25 11.13 24.90
N LYS A 189 -13.63 9.84 24.86
CA LYS A 189 -12.91 8.72 25.47
C LYS A 189 -12.72 7.62 24.43
N PHE A 190 -11.52 7.05 24.42
CA PHE A 190 -11.18 5.92 23.58
C PHE A 190 -12.00 4.67 23.93
N ASP A 191 -12.63 4.06 22.92
CA ASP A 191 -13.49 2.88 23.08
C ASP A 191 -12.69 1.58 22.91
N SER A 192 -12.12 1.09 24.02
CA SER A 192 -11.39 -0.18 24.05
C SER A 192 -12.28 -1.41 23.82
N LEU A 193 -13.59 -1.33 24.10
CA LEU A 193 -14.53 -2.43 23.84
C LEU A 193 -14.79 -2.59 22.34
N MET A 194 -14.85 -1.48 21.59
CA MET A 194 -14.93 -1.53 20.13
C MET A 194 -13.72 -2.23 19.54
N ILE A 195 -12.51 -1.90 19.99
CA ILE A 195 -11.29 -2.58 19.56
C ILE A 195 -11.33 -4.07 19.92
N LEU A 196 -11.75 -4.44 21.13
CA LEU A 196 -11.84 -5.84 21.51
C LEU A 196 -12.82 -6.62 20.60
N ASN A 197 -14.03 -6.11 20.45
CA ASN A 197 -15.13 -6.83 19.82
C ASN A 197 -15.11 -6.79 18.29
N LYS A 198 -14.54 -5.74 17.70
CA LYS A 198 -14.59 -5.50 16.25
C LYS A 198 -13.24 -5.61 15.56
N VAL A 199 -12.13 -5.59 16.30
CA VAL A 199 -10.79 -5.77 15.75
C VAL A 199 -10.19 -7.09 16.23
N TYR A 200 -10.00 -7.26 17.54
CA TYR A 200 -9.25 -8.40 18.06
C TYR A 200 -10.01 -9.73 17.95
N LEU A 201 -11.21 -9.84 18.56
CA LEU A 201 -11.94 -11.12 18.59
C LEU A 201 -12.24 -11.70 17.20
N PRO A 202 -12.68 -10.91 16.21
CA PRO A 202 -12.90 -11.40 14.85
C PRO A 202 -11.64 -11.88 14.13
N ASN A 203 -10.46 -11.44 14.56
CA ASN A 203 -9.15 -11.77 13.97
C ASN A 203 -8.21 -12.43 14.99
N LYS A 204 -8.76 -13.03 16.05
CA LYS A 204 -7.99 -13.55 17.18
C LYS A 204 -6.93 -14.55 16.73
N TYR A 205 -7.30 -15.42 15.79
CA TYR A 205 -6.39 -16.42 15.24
C TYR A 205 -5.20 -15.76 14.53
N THR A 206 -5.44 -14.74 13.70
CA THR A 206 -4.40 -13.97 13.01
C THR A 206 -3.50 -13.21 13.99
N PHE A 207 -4.06 -12.60 15.03
CA PHE A 207 -3.26 -11.90 16.04
C PHE A 207 -2.44 -12.85 16.92
N ASP A 208 -3.04 -13.95 17.39
CA ASP A 208 -2.41 -14.83 18.36
C ASP A 208 -1.41 -15.81 17.72
N ASN A 209 -1.73 -16.34 16.53
CA ASN A 209 -0.95 -17.41 15.89
C ASN A 209 -0.11 -16.91 14.73
N CYS A 210 -0.58 -15.93 13.97
CA CYS A 210 0.21 -15.39 12.89
C CYS A 210 1.19 -14.33 13.42
N LEU A 211 0.68 -13.16 13.85
CA LEU A 211 1.52 -12.07 14.34
C LEU A 211 2.23 -12.45 15.64
N GLY A 212 1.55 -13.16 16.53
CA GLY A 212 2.14 -13.66 17.77
C GLY A 212 3.38 -14.53 17.56
N LEU A 213 3.41 -15.37 16.53
CA LEU A 213 4.54 -16.26 16.24
C LEU A 213 5.65 -15.56 15.45
N ILE A 214 5.30 -14.75 14.43
CA ILE A 214 6.29 -14.00 13.63
C ILE A 214 7.18 -13.14 14.55
N PHE A 215 6.56 -12.49 15.53
CA PHE A 215 7.25 -11.55 16.40
C PHE A 215 7.88 -12.20 17.65
N GLY A 216 7.73 -13.52 17.81
CA GLY A 216 8.21 -14.27 18.95
C GLY A 216 7.50 -13.93 20.26
N ASP A 217 7.80 -14.69 21.32
CA ASP A 217 7.05 -14.64 22.59
C ASP A 217 7.07 -13.26 23.29
N GLU A 218 8.11 -12.44 23.07
CA GLU A 218 8.22 -11.12 23.69
C GLU A 218 7.36 -10.07 22.99
N ASN A 219 7.50 -9.92 21.66
CA ASN A 219 6.73 -8.94 20.91
C ASN A 219 5.33 -9.45 20.55
N GLY A 220 5.11 -10.76 20.48
CA GLY A 220 3.81 -11.40 20.29
C GLY A 220 2.77 -10.99 21.35
N LYS A 221 3.22 -10.68 22.58
CA LYS A 221 2.35 -10.15 23.65
C LYS A 221 1.73 -8.78 23.31
N LYS A 222 2.32 -8.01 22.39
CA LYS A 222 1.78 -6.72 21.92
C LYS A 222 0.55 -6.90 21.02
N PHE A 223 0.40 -8.06 20.38
CA PHE A 223 -0.77 -8.41 19.58
C PHE A 223 -1.89 -9.07 20.38
N ARG A 224 -1.77 -9.09 21.72
CA ARG A 224 -2.86 -9.49 22.64
C ARG A 224 -3.66 -8.26 23.07
N PRO A 225 -4.88 -8.41 23.63
CA PRO A 225 -5.80 -7.31 23.90
C PRO A 225 -5.16 -6.09 24.59
N ASN A 226 -4.34 -6.30 25.63
CA ASN A 226 -3.69 -5.21 26.35
C ASN A 226 -2.71 -4.40 25.50
N GLY A 227 -1.96 -5.05 24.61
CA GLY A 227 -1.10 -4.35 23.65
C GLY A 227 -1.94 -3.68 22.56
N ILE A 228 -2.99 -4.39 22.11
CA ILE A 228 -3.92 -3.90 21.10
C ILE A 228 -4.78 -2.71 21.58
N PHE A 229 -4.93 -2.51 22.88
CA PHE A 229 -5.56 -1.30 23.41
C PHE A 229 -4.56 -0.15 23.43
N LYS A 230 -3.36 -0.39 23.99
CA LYS A 230 -2.32 0.64 24.14
C LYS A 230 -1.88 1.27 22.82
N TRP A 231 -1.76 0.48 21.75
CA TRP A 231 -1.35 1.01 20.43
C TRP A 231 -2.47 1.82 19.75
N ASN A 232 -3.74 1.41 19.87
CA ASN A 232 -4.88 2.03 19.22
C ASN A 232 -5.21 3.32 19.97
N GLU A 233 -5.11 3.33 21.29
CA GLU A 233 -5.31 4.55 22.10
C GLU A 233 -4.47 5.73 21.60
N LYS A 234 -3.27 5.46 21.07
CA LYS A 234 -2.34 6.50 20.57
C LYS A 234 -2.32 6.62 19.04
N LEU A 235 -3.09 5.81 18.32
CA LEU A 235 -2.99 5.69 16.87
C LEU A 235 -3.29 7.01 16.16
N LEU A 236 -4.46 7.61 16.43
CA LEU A 236 -4.80 8.90 15.84
C LEU A 236 -3.90 10.02 16.34
N ASP A 237 -3.53 10.04 17.61
CA ASP A 237 -2.69 11.12 18.16
C ASP A 237 -1.30 11.16 17.52
N ASN A 238 -0.72 9.99 17.23
CA ASN A 238 0.64 9.89 16.69
C ASN A 238 0.69 9.93 15.14
N HIS A 239 -0.38 9.50 14.46
CA HIS A 239 -0.32 9.21 13.02
C HIS A 239 -1.47 9.83 12.21
N LYS A 240 -2.21 10.81 12.76
CA LYS A 240 -3.40 11.40 12.11
C LYS A 240 -3.19 11.77 10.63
N GLU A 241 -2.14 12.53 10.33
CA GLU A 241 -1.89 13.04 8.98
C GLU A 241 -1.62 11.90 7.99
N LEU A 242 -0.83 10.91 8.41
CA LEU A 242 -0.55 9.72 7.61
C LEU A 242 -1.80 8.86 7.40
N ILE A 243 -2.65 8.71 8.42
CA ILE A 243 -3.91 7.96 8.27
C ILE A 243 -4.83 8.68 7.28
N VAL A 244 -4.92 10.02 7.35
CA VAL A 244 -5.74 10.80 6.41
C VAL A 244 -5.25 10.62 4.97
N SER A 245 -3.93 10.65 4.72
CA SER A 245 -3.38 10.43 3.38
C SER A 245 -3.56 9.00 2.88
N LYS A 246 -3.44 7.99 3.76
CA LYS A 246 -3.70 6.59 3.39
C LYS A 246 -5.18 6.32 3.13
N LEU A 247 -6.07 7.05 3.81
CA LEU A 247 -7.51 7.00 3.57
C LEU A 247 -7.91 7.66 2.25
N SER A 248 -7.23 8.72 1.80
CA SER A 248 -7.54 9.33 0.51
C SER A 248 -7.23 8.41 -0.67
N VAL A 249 -6.31 7.46 -0.53
CA VAL A 249 -6.11 6.38 -1.52
C VAL A 249 -7.38 5.54 -1.67
N LEU A 250 -8.13 5.30 -0.59
CA LEU A 250 -9.40 4.56 -0.65
C LEU A 250 -10.50 5.37 -1.36
N ASP A 251 -10.39 6.70 -1.42
CA ASP A 251 -11.34 7.53 -2.16
C ASP A 251 -11.12 7.38 -3.68
N THR A 252 -9.90 7.04 -4.10
CA THR A 252 -9.56 6.82 -5.53
C THR A 252 -9.92 5.43 -6.05
N VAL A 253 -10.18 4.47 -5.14
CA VAL A 253 -10.46 3.07 -5.50
C VAL A 253 -11.58 2.55 -4.62
N ASN A 254 -12.68 2.09 -5.23
CA ASN A 254 -13.69 1.36 -4.48
C ASN A 254 -13.15 -0.02 -4.04
N ILE A 255 -12.45 -0.05 -2.90
CA ILE A 255 -11.76 -1.25 -2.40
C ILE A 255 -12.71 -2.43 -2.21
N ASN A 256 -13.95 -2.18 -1.79
CA ASN A 256 -14.93 -3.26 -1.64
C ASN A 256 -15.23 -3.94 -2.97
N GLU A 257 -15.30 -3.16 -4.05
CA GLU A 257 -15.55 -3.67 -5.39
C GLU A 257 -14.29 -4.27 -6.00
N LEU A 258 -13.13 -3.63 -5.82
CA LEU A 258 -11.83 -4.14 -6.25
C LEU A 258 -11.57 -5.54 -5.66
N PHE A 259 -11.67 -5.68 -4.34
CA PHE A 259 -11.46 -6.96 -3.66
C PHE A 259 -12.49 -7.99 -4.09
N LYS A 260 -13.77 -7.59 -4.22
CA LYS A 260 -14.82 -8.52 -4.70
C LYS A 260 -14.54 -9.00 -6.12
N ASN A 261 -14.07 -8.13 -7.01
CA ASN A 261 -13.76 -8.47 -8.40
C ASN A 261 -12.57 -9.42 -8.46
N HIS A 262 -11.50 -9.14 -7.72
CA HIS A 262 -10.33 -10.02 -7.60
C HIS A 262 -10.70 -11.39 -7.01
N LEU A 263 -11.52 -11.42 -5.95
CA LEU A 263 -12.02 -12.65 -5.32
C LEU A 263 -12.90 -13.50 -6.25
N ASN A 264 -13.72 -12.88 -7.08
CA ASN A 264 -14.50 -13.60 -8.08
C ASN A 264 -13.59 -14.11 -9.20
N ALA A 265 -12.73 -13.24 -9.73
CA ALA A 265 -11.87 -13.55 -10.86
C ALA A 265 -10.91 -14.71 -10.56
N VAL A 266 -10.28 -14.74 -9.38
CA VAL A 266 -9.38 -15.84 -9.03
C VAL A 266 -10.13 -17.17 -9.00
N GLN A 267 -11.36 -17.22 -8.47
CA GLN A 267 -12.14 -18.46 -8.40
C GLN A 267 -12.67 -18.89 -9.77
N GLU A 268 -13.10 -17.94 -10.61
CA GLU A 268 -13.55 -18.21 -11.97
C GLU A 268 -12.40 -18.67 -12.89
N LEU A 269 -11.24 -18.02 -12.77
CA LEU A 269 -10.06 -18.34 -13.58
C LEU A 269 -9.42 -19.65 -13.16
N THR A 270 -9.24 -19.91 -11.87
CA THR A 270 -8.61 -21.15 -11.38
C THR A 270 -9.59 -22.32 -11.39
N GLY A 271 -10.90 -22.06 -11.27
CA GLY A 271 -11.92 -23.08 -11.05
C GLY A 271 -11.92 -23.65 -9.62
N GLN A 272 -11.14 -23.06 -8.72
CA GLN A 272 -11.00 -23.49 -7.33
C GLN A 272 -11.74 -22.55 -6.39
N LYS A 273 -12.14 -23.06 -5.21
CA LYS A 273 -12.75 -22.26 -4.15
C LYS A 273 -11.71 -21.95 -3.08
N GLY A 274 -11.36 -20.68 -2.94
CA GLY A 274 -10.50 -20.21 -1.85
C GLY A 274 -11.25 -20.17 -0.51
N ASN A 275 -10.50 -20.33 0.58
CA ASN A 275 -10.95 -20.10 1.95
C ASN A 275 -9.94 -19.20 2.66
N GLY A 276 -10.39 -18.25 3.48
CA GLY A 276 -9.45 -17.41 4.24
C GLY A 276 -10.10 -16.18 4.85
N ASN A 277 -9.45 -15.65 5.89
CA ASN A 277 -9.82 -14.43 6.60
C ASN A 277 -8.70 -13.41 6.43
N TRP A 278 -9.06 -12.21 6.00
CA TRP A 278 -8.12 -11.13 5.76
C TRP A 278 -8.43 -10.00 6.71
N ILE A 279 -7.40 -9.29 7.13
CA ILE A 279 -7.55 -8.09 7.91
C ILE A 279 -6.84 -6.94 7.21
N VAL A 280 -7.60 -5.87 6.94
CA VAL A 280 -7.05 -4.57 6.54
C VAL A 280 -6.95 -3.72 7.80
N TYR A 281 -5.73 -3.30 8.13
CA TYR A 281 -5.41 -2.77 9.45
C TYR A 281 -4.28 -1.73 9.40
N PHE A 282 -4.17 -0.91 10.45
CA PHE A 282 -3.01 -0.06 10.72
C PHE A 282 -2.16 -0.70 11.83
N ILE A 283 -1.02 -1.32 11.47
CA ILE A 283 -0.07 -1.92 12.42
C ILE A 283 0.92 -0.86 12.93
N CYS A 284 1.06 -0.75 14.25
CA CYS A 284 2.00 0.21 14.88
C CYS A 284 3.22 -0.54 15.46
N PRO A 285 4.11 -1.03 14.58
CA PRO A 285 5.26 -0.21 14.17
C PRO A 285 5.15 0.28 12.72
N LYS A 286 5.37 1.58 12.49
CA LYS A 286 5.32 2.22 11.17
C LYS A 286 6.26 1.56 10.14
N ASP A 287 7.37 0.99 10.60
CA ASP A 287 8.39 0.38 9.75
C ASP A 287 8.05 -1.08 9.39
N PHE A 288 6.86 -1.55 9.76
CA PHE A 288 6.47 -2.94 9.60
C PHE A 288 5.43 -3.09 8.50
N GLN A 289 5.93 -3.34 7.30
CA GLN A 289 5.11 -3.61 6.13
C GLN A 289 4.81 -5.11 6.04
N ILE A 290 3.60 -5.53 6.43
CA ILE A 290 3.05 -6.82 5.97
C ILE A 290 2.03 -6.54 4.87
N PHE A 291 2.40 -7.01 3.68
CA PHE A 291 1.46 -7.40 2.65
C PHE A 291 1.73 -8.87 2.40
N GLY A 292 0.88 -9.76 2.93
CA GLY A 292 1.12 -11.18 2.70
C GLY A 292 0.29 -12.14 3.53
N GLY A 293 0.21 -13.37 3.02
CA GLY A 293 -0.27 -14.54 3.73
C GLY A 293 0.63 -14.88 4.91
N CYS A 294 0.04 -15.12 6.06
CA CYS A 294 0.77 -15.50 7.27
C CYS A 294 0.53 -16.95 7.67
N ASP A 295 -0.64 -17.46 7.28
CA ASP A 295 -0.97 -18.88 7.22
C ASP A 295 -2.08 -19.09 6.19
N LYS A 296 -2.37 -20.37 5.90
CA LYS A 296 -3.43 -20.84 4.99
C LYS A 296 -4.83 -20.28 5.13
N ASN A 297 -5.14 -19.59 6.21
CA ASN A 297 -6.45 -18.99 6.43
C ASN A 297 -6.36 -17.51 6.81
N SER A 298 -5.18 -16.90 6.87
CA SER A 298 -4.99 -15.57 7.44
C SER A 298 -4.06 -14.72 6.62
N MET A 299 -4.58 -13.58 6.18
CA MET A 299 -3.79 -12.60 5.45
C MET A 299 -3.91 -11.21 6.07
N ILE A 300 -2.82 -10.43 5.99
CA ILE A 300 -2.75 -9.11 6.58
C ILE A 300 -2.38 -8.10 5.49
N LEU A 301 -3.13 -7.00 5.46
CA LEU A 301 -2.87 -5.84 4.62
C LEU A 301 -2.67 -4.64 5.54
N ASP A 302 -1.41 -4.25 5.75
CA ASP A 302 -1.09 -3.06 6.53
C ASP A 302 -1.16 -1.78 5.70
N MET A 303 -1.96 -0.83 6.17
CA MET A 303 -2.18 0.45 5.50
C MET A 303 -1.03 1.45 5.69
N PHE A 304 -0.11 1.22 6.63
CA PHE A 304 1.04 2.14 6.79
C PHE A 304 2.12 1.95 5.74
N GLY A 305 2.22 0.77 5.11
CA GLY A 305 3.27 0.46 4.14
C GLY A 305 3.35 1.47 2.99
N ASP A 306 4.56 1.71 2.49
CA ASP A 306 4.82 2.65 1.40
C ASP A 306 4.19 2.18 0.08
N ALA A 307 3.98 0.87 -0.06
CA ALA A 307 3.24 0.27 -1.17
C ALA A 307 1.71 0.50 -1.11
N TRP A 308 1.17 1.25 -0.13
CA TRP A 308 -0.25 1.58 -0.06
C TRP A 308 -0.64 2.69 -1.06
N ASN A 309 -0.77 2.32 -2.34
CA ASN A 309 -1.28 3.16 -3.43
C ASN A 309 -2.22 2.36 -4.34
N SER A 310 -3.02 3.02 -5.18
CA SER A 310 -4.08 2.38 -5.98
C SER A 310 -3.55 1.27 -6.91
N LYS A 311 -2.39 1.48 -7.55
CA LYS A 311 -1.76 0.50 -8.44
C LYS A 311 -1.24 -0.71 -7.67
N SER A 312 -0.45 -0.47 -6.62
CA SER A 312 0.12 -1.53 -5.81
C SER A 312 -0.96 -2.35 -5.09
N ILE A 313 -2.03 -1.72 -4.60
CA ILE A 313 -3.17 -2.43 -4.01
C ILE A 313 -3.82 -3.34 -5.06
N ASN A 314 -3.98 -2.89 -6.31
CA ASN A 314 -4.55 -3.72 -7.35
C ASN A 314 -3.66 -4.93 -7.70
N ASP A 315 -2.37 -4.68 -7.93
CA ASP A 315 -1.43 -5.69 -8.41
C ASP A 315 -1.09 -6.71 -7.30
N LEU A 316 -0.77 -6.21 -6.11
CA LEU A 316 -0.37 -7.04 -4.96
C LEU A 316 -1.54 -7.84 -4.41
N PHE A 317 -2.74 -7.27 -4.35
CA PHE A 317 -3.92 -8.03 -3.90
C PHE A 317 -4.21 -9.20 -4.85
N ALA A 318 -4.06 -9.00 -6.16
CA ALA A 318 -4.23 -10.06 -7.15
C ALA A 318 -3.13 -11.13 -7.05
N HIS A 319 -1.93 -10.79 -6.59
CA HIS A 319 -0.85 -11.75 -6.34
C HIS A 319 -1.17 -12.61 -5.11
N GLU A 320 -1.38 -11.96 -3.97
CA GLU A 320 -1.53 -12.62 -2.69
C GLU A 320 -2.78 -13.51 -2.58
N ILE A 321 -3.84 -13.17 -3.31
CA ILE A 321 -5.06 -13.98 -3.32
C ILE A 321 -4.85 -15.35 -3.96
N GLU A 322 -3.87 -15.48 -4.86
CA GLU A 322 -3.53 -16.73 -5.53
C GLU A 322 -3.00 -17.75 -4.52
N HIS A 323 -2.11 -17.32 -3.62
CA HIS A 323 -1.54 -18.18 -2.57
C HIS A 323 -2.60 -18.89 -1.73
N LEU A 324 -3.76 -18.27 -1.48
CA LEU A 324 -4.84 -18.92 -0.71
C LEU A 324 -5.51 -20.09 -1.41
N ILE A 325 -5.47 -20.09 -2.74
CA ILE A 325 -5.94 -21.23 -3.53
C ILE A 325 -4.85 -22.29 -3.59
N PHE A 326 -3.60 -21.88 -3.74
CA PHE A 326 -2.50 -22.80 -3.97
C PHE A 326 -1.94 -23.46 -2.71
N GLU A 327 -1.82 -22.75 -1.59
CA GLU A 327 -1.21 -23.25 -0.35
C GLU A 327 -1.87 -24.54 0.17
N PRO A 328 -3.22 -24.70 0.19
CA PRO A 328 -3.85 -25.97 0.59
C PRO A 328 -3.58 -27.15 -0.36
N ILE A 329 -3.15 -26.87 -1.60
CA ILE A 329 -2.75 -27.87 -2.60
C ILE A 329 -1.27 -28.20 -2.38
N ALA A 330 -0.43 -27.19 -2.18
CA ALA A 330 0.98 -27.36 -1.84
C ALA A 330 1.17 -28.20 -0.57
N GLU A 331 0.39 -27.97 0.49
CA GLU A 331 0.46 -28.78 1.73
C GLU A 331 0.27 -30.28 1.50
N LYS A 332 -0.45 -30.68 0.44
CA LYS A 332 -0.75 -32.08 0.13
C LYS A 332 0.28 -32.71 -0.80
N ASP A 333 1.09 -31.91 -1.48
CA ASP A 333 2.13 -32.39 -2.37
C ASP A 333 3.40 -32.75 -1.57
N PRO A 334 4.05 -33.91 -1.83
CA PRO A 334 5.30 -34.28 -1.17
C PRO A 334 6.43 -33.24 -1.30
N TYR A 335 6.40 -32.40 -2.33
CA TYR A 335 7.37 -31.34 -2.61
C TYR A 335 6.83 -29.93 -2.33
N GLY A 336 5.66 -29.79 -1.69
CA GLY A 336 5.10 -28.48 -1.37
C GLY A 336 5.95 -27.67 -0.38
N ASN A 337 6.61 -28.36 0.56
CA ASN A 337 7.53 -27.73 1.52
C ASN A 337 9.00 -27.75 1.05
N SER A 338 9.27 -28.04 -0.23
CA SER A 338 10.61 -27.98 -0.80
C SER A 338 10.82 -26.67 -1.57
N GLY A 339 12.06 -26.41 -1.99
CA GLY A 339 12.38 -25.27 -2.85
C GLY A 339 11.52 -25.18 -4.12
N LEU A 340 11.10 -26.33 -4.67
CA LEU A 340 10.21 -26.46 -5.82
C LEU A 340 8.81 -25.95 -5.48
N GLY A 341 8.25 -26.36 -4.35
CA GLY A 341 6.95 -25.87 -3.89
C GLY A 341 6.92 -24.35 -3.76
N ILE A 342 7.94 -23.77 -3.11
CA ILE A 342 8.06 -22.31 -2.95
C ILE A 342 8.24 -21.62 -4.31
N THR A 343 9.07 -22.18 -5.17
CA THR A 343 9.31 -21.62 -6.51
C THR A 343 8.02 -21.63 -7.34
N LEU A 344 7.24 -22.72 -7.29
CA LEU A 344 5.98 -22.82 -8.01
C LEU A 344 4.89 -21.94 -7.40
N ASP A 345 4.86 -21.78 -6.07
CA ASP A 345 3.92 -20.90 -5.35
C ASP A 345 4.10 -19.44 -5.75
N GLU A 346 5.30 -18.88 -5.54
CA GLU A 346 5.62 -17.49 -5.93
C GLU A 346 5.47 -17.28 -7.44
N GLY A 347 5.92 -18.26 -8.23
CA GLY A 347 5.83 -18.21 -9.68
C GLY A 347 4.39 -18.22 -10.20
N LEU A 348 3.52 -19.02 -9.59
CA LEU A 348 2.12 -19.12 -9.97
C LEU A 348 1.36 -17.84 -9.63
N ALA A 349 1.62 -17.25 -8.47
CA ALA A 349 1.06 -15.97 -8.09
C ALA A 349 1.44 -14.86 -9.09
N VAL A 350 2.70 -14.80 -9.55
CA VAL A 350 3.13 -13.86 -10.61
C VAL A 350 2.50 -14.21 -11.97
N TYR A 351 2.43 -15.49 -12.31
CA TYR A 351 1.87 -15.91 -13.61
C TYR A 351 0.36 -15.64 -13.69
N PHE A 352 -0.35 -15.82 -12.57
CA PHE A 352 -1.75 -15.49 -12.44
C PHE A 352 -1.99 -14.00 -12.65
N THR A 353 -1.26 -13.12 -11.95
CA THR A 353 -1.40 -11.67 -12.11
C THR A 353 -1.06 -11.22 -13.52
N TYR A 354 -0.03 -11.80 -14.13
CA TYR A 354 0.34 -11.58 -15.53
C TYR A 354 -0.84 -11.82 -16.48
N ILE A 355 -1.52 -12.97 -16.38
CA ILE A 355 -2.67 -13.30 -17.23
C ILE A 355 -3.89 -12.43 -16.89
N TYR A 356 -4.20 -12.31 -15.60
CA TYR A 356 -5.43 -11.70 -15.12
C TYR A 356 -5.44 -10.19 -15.38
N LEU A 357 -4.34 -9.51 -15.05
CA LEU A 357 -4.17 -8.08 -15.25
C LEU A 357 -3.68 -7.72 -16.66
N LYS A 358 -3.43 -8.72 -17.52
CA LYS A 358 -2.92 -8.55 -18.89
C LYS A 358 -1.63 -7.74 -18.94
N GLN A 359 -0.75 -7.99 -17.98
CA GLN A 359 0.55 -7.31 -17.89
C GLN A 359 1.47 -7.80 -19.00
N ASP A 360 2.46 -6.99 -19.37
CA ASP A 360 3.62 -7.50 -20.09
C ASP A 360 4.62 -8.18 -19.14
N ILE A 361 5.61 -8.89 -19.69
CA ILE A 361 6.58 -9.65 -18.88
C ILE A 361 7.44 -8.75 -17.98
N ASN A 362 7.70 -7.51 -18.39
CA ASN A 362 8.47 -6.58 -17.58
C ASN A 362 7.61 -6.03 -16.43
N GLN A 363 6.31 -5.81 -16.68
CA GLN A 363 5.35 -5.38 -15.66
C GLN A 363 5.04 -6.47 -14.62
N ALA A 364 4.97 -7.74 -15.05
CA ALA A 364 4.75 -8.87 -14.15
C ALA A 364 5.99 -9.19 -13.30
N LEU A 365 7.18 -8.91 -13.83
CA LEU A 365 8.45 -9.11 -13.14
C LEU A 365 9.05 -7.75 -12.70
N TYR A 366 10.37 -7.62 -12.77
CA TYR A 366 11.14 -6.53 -12.16
C TYR A 366 11.37 -5.32 -13.08
N GLY A 367 10.42 -5.02 -13.97
CA GLY A 367 10.53 -3.90 -14.91
C GLY A 367 11.80 -4.01 -15.76
N ASN A 368 12.65 -2.98 -15.70
CA ASN A 368 13.92 -2.95 -16.45
C ASN A 368 14.92 -4.03 -15.98
N ASN A 369 14.83 -4.48 -14.73
CA ASN A 369 15.72 -5.52 -14.19
C ASN A 369 15.37 -6.92 -14.72
N THR A 370 14.18 -7.10 -15.33
CA THR A 370 13.78 -8.35 -15.97
C THR A 370 14.78 -8.78 -17.05
N LYS A 371 15.38 -7.82 -17.76
CA LYS A 371 16.41 -8.13 -18.76
C LYS A 371 17.65 -8.77 -18.13
N ILE A 372 18.08 -8.30 -16.97
CA ILE A 372 19.23 -8.85 -16.23
C ILE A 372 18.97 -10.32 -15.87
N LEU A 373 17.76 -10.63 -15.39
CA LEU A 373 17.37 -11.99 -15.03
C LEU A 373 17.26 -12.89 -16.26
N LEU A 374 16.75 -12.39 -17.38
CA LEU A 374 16.70 -13.14 -18.64
C LEU A 374 18.09 -13.42 -19.22
N ASP A 375 19.01 -12.47 -19.12
CA ASP A 375 20.40 -12.61 -19.57
C ASP A 375 21.16 -13.63 -18.69
N LYS A 376 20.87 -13.65 -17.38
CA LYS A 376 21.46 -14.59 -16.41
C LYS A 376 20.62 -15.86 -16.15
N GLU A 377 19.53 -16.08 -16.89
CA GLU A 377 18.54 -17.14 -16.61
C GLU A 377 19.19 -18.53 -16.48
N LYS A 378 20.14 -18.83 -17.37
CA LYS A 378 20.89 -20.10 -17.36
C LYS A 378 21.76 -20.25 -16.12
N GLU A 379 22.49 -19.19 -15.73
CA GLU A 379 23.32 -19.20 -14.53
C GLU A 379 22.47 -19.40 -13.27
N ILE A 380 21.36 -18.65 -13.18
CA ILE A 380 20.43 -18.71 -12.05
C ILE A 380 19.88 -20.12 -11.90
N PHE A 381 19.37 -20.70 -12.99
CA PHE A 381 18.80 -22.04 -12.97
C PHE A 381 19.84 -23.10 -12.62
N THR A 382 21.02 -23.11 -13.28
CA THR A 382 22.05 -24.13 -13.01
C THR A 382 22.53 -24.12 -11.56
N LYS A 383 22.56 -22.95 -10.91
CA LYS A 383 22.96 -22.85 -9.49
C LYS A 383 21.85 -23.26 -8.52
N LEU A 384 20.57 -23.04 -8.87
CA LEU A 384 19.45 -23.28 -7.96
C LEU A 384 18.74 -24.63 -8.17
N GLU A 385 18.83 -25.23 -9.36
CA GLU A 385 18.22 -26.52 -9.70
C GLU A 385 18.55 -27.65 -8.69
N PRO A 386 19.80 -27.81 -8.20
CA PRO A 386 20.12 -28.85 -7.22
C PRO A 386 19.34 -28.75 -5.91
N PHE A 387 18.78 -27.58 -5.60
CA PHE A 387 18.08 -27.29 -4.36
C PHE A 387 16.55 -27.34 -4.48
N LEU A 388 15.98 -27.50 -5.68
CA LEU A 388 14.53 -27.53 -5.89
C LEU A 388 13.83 -28.63 -5.07
N TYR A 389 14.41 -29.82 -5.01
CA TYR A 389 13.83 -30.93 -4.25
C TYR A 389 14.26 -30.96 -2.77
N LYS A 390 14.97 -29.93 -2.30
CA LYS A 390 15.48 -29.85 -0.93
C LYS A 390 14.52 -29.08 -0.03
N THR A 391 14.42 -29.52 1.23
CA THR A 391 13.71 -28.80 2.30
C THR A 391 14.56 -27.65 2.81
N GLU A 392 14.00 -26.78 3.65
CA GLU A 392 14.70 -25.62 4.21
C GLU A 392 16.06 -25.96 4.84
N GLU A 393 16.14 -27.06 5.61
CA GLU A 393 17.36 -27.49 6.30
C GLU A 393 18.51 -27.83 5.33
N GLU A 394 18.19 -28.39 4.15
CA GLU A 394 19.17 -28.82 3.15
C GLU A 394 19.32 -27.85 1.97
N GLY A 395 18.32 -26.99 1.77
CA GLY A 395 18.10 -26.17 0.60
C GLY A 395 18.38 -24.69 0.82
N CYS A 396 19.09 -24.30 1.88
CA CYS A 396 19.26 -22.89 2.24
C CYS A 396 19.53 -21.93 1.05
N PRO A 397 20.38 -22.25 0.04
CA PRO A 397 20.57 -21.39 -1.12
C PRO A 397 19.29 -20.98 -1.86
N ILE A 398 18.34 -21.90 -2.10
CA ILE A 398 17.08 -21.53 -2.77
C ILE A 398 16.19 -20.72 -1.83
N TYR A 399 16.11 -21.09 -0.55
CA TYR A 399 15.32 -20.35 0.45
C TYR A 399 15.85 -18.93 0.67
N ARG A 400 17.17 -18.73 0.59
CA ARG A 400 17.81 -17.41 0.62
C ARG A 400 17.40 -16.54 -0.55
N HIS A 401 17.37 -17.13 -1.74
CA HIS A 401 16.96 -16.46 -2.98
C HIS A 401 15.43 -16.39 -3.18
N CYS A 402 14.64 -16.98 -2.29
CA CYS A 402 13.19 -16.78 -2.17
C CYS A 402 12.81 -15.85 -0.99
N GLY A 403 13.77 -15.24 -0.29
CA GLY A 403 13.50 -14.37 0.85
C GLY A 403 12.96 -15.09 2.09
N ARG A 404 13.12 -16.42 2.18
CA ARG A 404 12.60 -17.26 3.26
C ARG A 404 13.64 -17.55 4.36
N SER A 405 14.94 -17.41 4.08
CA SER A 405 16.01 -17.59 5.07
C SER A 405 17.16 -16.61 4.83
N ASN A 406 17.81 -16.15 5.90
CA ASN A 406 19.04 -15.35 5.84
C ASN A 406 20.25 -16.11 6.43
N ASP A 407 20.10 -17.40 6.69
CA ASP A 407 21.09 -18.19 7.44
C ASP A 407 22.29 -18.63 6.58
N CYS A 408 22.26 -18.37 5.27
CA CYS A 408 23.34 -18.69 4.34
C CYS A 408 23.63 -17.56 3.35
N GLU A 409 24.84 -17.60 2.80
CA GLU A 409 25.29 -16.70 1.75
C GLU A 409 24.55 -16.94 0.42
N PRO A 410 24.21 -15.88 -0.32
CA PRO A 410 23.60 -16.02 -1.64
C PRO A 410 24.59 -16.65 -2.61
N VAL A 411 24.13 -17.65 -3.37
CA VAL A 411 24.92 -18.35 -4.40
C VAL A 411 25.09 -17.52 -5.68
N ILE A 412 24.24 -16.50 -5.86
CA ILE A 412 24.31 -15.52 -6.93
C ILE A 412 24.52 -14.14 -6.30
N LYS A 413 25.72 -13.57 -6.48
CA LYS A 413 26.14 -12.33 -5.80
C LYS A 413 26.07 -11.08 -6.68
N ASP A 414 26.01 -11.25 -8.00
CA ASP A 414 26.05 -10.15 -8.98
C ASP A 414 24.64 -9.76 -9.45
N LEU A 415 23.71 -9.60 -8.51
CA LEU A 415 22.35 -9.14 -8.77
C LEU A 415 22.06 -7.91 -7.92
N PRO A 416 21.24 -6.97 -8.42
CA PRO A 416 20.67 -5.92 -7.58
C PRO A 416 20.02 -6.48 -6.31
N GLU A 417 20.23 -5.80 -5.19
CA GLU A 417 19.72 -6.22 -3.87
C GLU A 417 18.21 -6.45 -3.88
N ASN A 418 17.46 -5.64 -4.64
CA ASN A 418 16.01 -5.74 -4.76
C ASN A 418 15.49 -6.91 -5.61
N ILE A 419 16.37 -7.71 -6.25
CA ILE A 419 15.96 -8.90 -7.01
C ILE A 419 16.69 -10.17 -6.56
N GLN A 420 17.73 -10.02 -5.75
CA GLN A 420 18.53 -11.14 -5.25
C GLN A 420 17.70 -12.08 -4.39
N ASP A 421 16.73 -11.56 -3.66
CA ASP A 421 15.94 -12.30 -2.68
C ASP A 421 14.61 -12.81 -3.24
N GLU A 422 14.36 -12.55 -4.53
CA GLU A 422 13.08 -12.83 -5.17
C GLU A 422 13.23 -13.64 -6.48
N LEU A 423 14.29 -14.46 -6.57
CA LEU A 423 14.54 -15.27 -7.77
C LEU A 423 13.51 -16.38 -7.97
N CYS A 424 12.78 -16.76 -6.92
CA CYS A 424 11.75 -17.80 -6.99
C CYS A 424 10.51 -17.33 -7.77
N TYR A 425 10.17 -16.04 -7.68
CA TYR A 425 9.15 -15.38 -8.51
C TYR A 425 9.51 -15.52 -9.99
N PHE A 426 10.76 -15.20 -10.34
CA PHE A 426 11.26 -15.30 -11.71
C PHE A 426 11.32 -16.76 -12.19
N LEU A 427 12.00 -17.65 -11.46
CA LEU A 427 12.16 -19.04 -11.87
C LEU A 427 10.83 -19.76 -12.01
N GLY A 428 9.94 -19.60 -11.05
CA GLY A 428 8.61 -20.21 -11.08
C GLY A 428 7.78 -19.71 -12.26
N PHE A 429 7.76 -18.39 -12.48
CA PHE A 429 7.09 -17.79 -13.65
C PHE A 429 7.58 -18.42 -14.96
N ARG A 430 8.90 -18.62 -15.10
CA ARG A 430 9.52 -19.18 -16.30
C ARG A 430 9.22 -20.67 -16.49
N ILE A 431 9.22 -21.45 -15.41
CA ILE A 431 8.81 -22.87 -15.43
C ILE A 431 7.36 -22.99 -15.92
N ILE A 432 6.44 -22.21 -15.34
CA ILE A 432 5.02 -22.22 -15.70
C ILE A 432 4.83 -21.74 -17.14
N GLN A 433 5.55 -20.69 -17.54
CA GLN A 433 5.50 -20.18 -18.91
C GLN A 433 5.91 -21.25 -19.92
N LYS A 434 6.98 -22.02 -19.68
CA LYS A 434 7.39 -23.11 -20.57
C LYS A 434 6.40 -24.26 -20.59
N TYR A 435 5.82 -24.60 -19.45
CA TYR A 435 4.71 -25.56 -19.41
C TYR A 435 3.53 -25.11 -20.28
N VAL A 436 3.15 -23.83 -20.21
CA VAL A 436 2.07 -23.27 -21.03
C VAL A 436 2.40 -23.21 -22.52
N GLU A 437 3.64 -22.87 -22.89
CA GLU A 437 4.08 -22.91 -24.28
C GLU A 437 3.94 -24.31 -24.90
N LYS A 438 4.19 -25.36 -24.11
CA LYS A 438 4.15 -26.75 -24.55
C LYS A 438 2.74 -27.37 -24.54
N HIS A 439 1.94 -27.06 -23.53
CA HIS A 439 0.64 -27.73 -23.27
C HIS A 439 -0.58 -26.83 -23.55
N GLY A 440 -0.38 -25.56 -23.88
CA GLY A 440 -1.41 -24.62 -24.32
C GLY A 440 -1.84 -23.60 -23.25
N LYS A 441 -2.52 -22.54 -23.68
CA LYS A 441 -2.79 -21.30 -22.90
C LYS A 441 -3.39 -21.49 -21.50
N ASN A 442 -4.15 -22.56 -21.27
CA ASN A 442 -4.85 -22.79 -19.99
C ASN A 442 -4.19 -23.88 -19.12
N SER A 443 -3.06 -24.45 -19.55
CA SER A 443 -2.43 -25.58 -18.87
C SER A 443 -1.72 -25.21 -17.57
N TRP A 444 -1.50 -23.91 -17.30
CA TRP A 444 -1.01 -23.45 -15.99
C TRP A 444 -1.90 -23.92 -14.83
N LYS A 445 -3.20 -24.13 -15.08
CA LYS A 445 -4.16 -24.66 -14.09
C LYS A 445 -3.92 -26.12 -13.73
N ASP A 446 -3.12 -26.84 -14.52
CA ASP A 446 -2.81 -28.23 -14.22
C ASP A 446 -1.97 -28.33 -12.95
N LEU A 447 -1.26 -27.26 -12.57
CA LEU A 447 -0.54 -27.16 -11.30
C LEU A 447 -1.44 -27.36 -10.07
N TYR A 448 -2.76 -27.15 -10.20
CA TYR A 448 -3.74 -27.44 -9.13
C TYR A 448 -4.19 -28.91 -9.07
N LYS A 449 -3.75 -29.75 -10.02
CA LYS A 449 -4.29 -31.09 -10.24
C LYS A 449 -3.23 -32.18 -10.29
N ILE A 450 -2.05 -31.87 -10.83
CA ILE A 450 -0.96 -32.83 -10.99
C ILE A 450 0.14 -32.59 -9.94
N PRO A 451 0.92 -33.61 -9.59
CA PRO A 451 2.05 -33.46 -8.67
C PRO A 451 3.07 -32.43 -9.16
N PHE A 452 3.68 -31.68 -8.25
CA PHE A 452 4.59 -30.58 -8.57
C PHE A 452 5.82 -31.03 -9.36
N LYS A 453 6.36 -32.19 -8.98
CA LYS A 453 7.46 -32.83 -9.70
C LYS A 453 7.09 -33.12 -11.15
N GLU A 454 5.91 -33.69 -11.38
CA GLU A 454 5.43 -34.03 -12.71
C GLU A 454 5.20 -32.76 -13.55
N PHE A 455 4.63 -31.70 -12.96
CA PHE A 455 4.47 -30.41 -13.62
C PHE A 455 5.83 -29.84 -14.07
N TYR A 456 6.81 -29.83 -13.17
CA TYR A 456 8.15 -29.33 -13.46
C TYR A 456 8.85 -30.15 -14.55
N GLU A 457 8.86 -31.48 -14.45
CA GLU A 457 9.48 -32.34 -15.47
C GLU A 457 8.79 -32.20 -16.83
N ASN A 458 7.46 -32.10 -16.85
CA ASN A 458 6.71 -31.94 -18.09
C ASN A 458 6.80 -30.53 -18.70
N SER A 459 7.28 -29.53 -17.94
CA SER A 459 7.45 -28.15 -18.42
C SER A 459 8.47 -28.03 -19.55
N GLY A 460 9.45 -28.94 -19.60
CA GLY A 460 10.57 -28.84 -20.55
C GLY A 460 11.54 -27.69 -20.24
N TYR A 461 11.44 -27.07 -19.06
CA TYR A 461 12.24 -25.90 -18.71
C TYR A 461 13.73 -26.22 -18.61
N LYS A 462 14.08 -27.39 -18.05
CA LYS A 462 15.47 -27.84 -17.93
C LYS A 462 16.13 -27.97 -19.31
N GLU A 463 15.47 -28.66 -20.22
CA GLU A 463 15.93 -28.84 -21.60
C GLU A 463 16.07 -27.48 -22.30
N TYR A 464 15.08 -26.60 -22.13
CA TYR A 464 15.14 -25.23 -22.67
C TYR A 464 16.40 -24.48 -22.21
N ILE A 465 16.76 -24.57 -20.93
CA ILE A 465 17.96 -23.90 -20.40
C ILE A 465 19.25 -24.55 -20.90
N GLU A 466 19.29 -25.88 -21.03
CA GLU A 466 20.45 -26.61 -21.56
C GLU A 466 20.74 -26.24 -23.03
N PHE A 467 19.69 -26.03 -23.84
CA PHE A 467 19.82 -25.62 -25.24
C PHE A 467 19.99 -24.11 -25.47
N LYS A 468 19.74 -23.28 -24.45
CA LYS A 468 19.99 -21.84 -24.50
C LYS A 468 21.50 -21.60 -24.55
N GLN A 469 22.03 -21.10 -25.67
CA GLN A 469 23.46 -20.82 -25.85
C GLN A 469 23.94 -19.75 -24.87
#